data_AF-A0A951NY70-F1
#
_entry.id   AF-A0A951NY70-F1
#
_cell.length_a   1.000
_cell.length_b   1.000
_cell.length_c   1.000
_cell.angle_alpha   90.00
_cell.angle_beta   90.00
_cell.angle_gamma   90.00
#
_symmetry.space_group_name_H-M   'P 1'
#
loop_
_entity.id
_entity.type
_entity.pdbx_description
1 polymer ?
#
loop_
_entity_poly.entity_id
_entity_poly.type
_entity_poly.pdbx_seq_one_letter_code
_entity_poly.pdbx_strand_id
1 'polypeptide(L)'
;MQRQDLWKIFQGDSILLELVRTPFWLSIVILAEQELKILDWRHLTTEARFHALLNAYIRRMLKRELPRNIYKQTSLPTDKQTISYLVRLSQQMQSESETEFLIEAIQPSWLTNRPFWYFIYKVFNRLLIGIALALSSAIPLYLTFGTLASIITALIGLCLGIATKSNTKIKTVETLKWSWRSFGKGFREGMLSGLAFAEYLAQIRSFNCYSSNSGRVGYRIQYLLNEKGVLGIIFLILGLFFGTGSGIWCGLMNGIVESSDIEEKLVPNQGIRRTATNLFTFMSIWGATVGLFLGLIPVLRLHSLDGVIPNLIVGISFGMAIGLGLGLWTLPIYSSFVAGAFCSDAAGARISNTN
;
A
#
# COMPACT_ATOMS: atom_id res chain seq x y z
N MET A 1 37.15 26.66 -27.52
CA MET A 1 37.73 25.40 -28.04
C MET A 1 37.50 25.36 -29.54
N GLN A 2 38.49 25.00 -30.37
CA GLN A 2 38.26 24.80 -31.80
C GLN A 2 37.98 23.31 -32.04
N ARG A 3 36.78 22.98 -32.51
CA ARG A 3 36.29 21.63 -32.82
C ARG A 3 37.26 20.80 -33.69
N GLN A 4 38.07 21.49 -34.50
CA GLN A 4 39.10 20.91 -35.36
C GLN A 4 40.25 20.24 -34.58
N ASP A 5 40.60 20.74 -33.39
CA ASP A 5 41.68 20.17 -32.58
C ASP A 5 41.26 18.89 -31.87
N LEU A 6 39.99 18.80 -31.45
CA LEU A 6 39.38 17.57 -30.91
C LEU A 6 39.36 16.45 -31.96
N TRP A 7 38.99 16.79 -33.19
CA TRP A 7 38.94 15.82 -34.29
C TRP A 7 40.30 15.21 -34.60
N LYS A 8 41.37 16.02 -34.59
CA LYS A 8 42.75 15.53 -34.76
C LYS A 8 43.17 14.57 -33.66
N ILE A 9 42.70 14.76 -32.43
CA ILE A 9 43.01 13.86 -31.31
C ILE A 9 42.28 12.53 -31.48
N PHE A 10 41.01 12.54 -31.87
CA PHE A 10 40.26 11.29 -32.12
C PHE A 10 40.84 10.50 -33.29
N GLN A 11 41.36 11.15 -34.34
CA GLN A 11 42.03 10.45 -35.43
C GLN A 11 43.29 9.68 -35.00
N GLY A 12 43.93 10.09 -33.89
CA GLY A 12 45.10 9.42 -33.35
C GLY A 12 44.81 8.22 -32.44
N ASP A 13 43.55 7.97 -32.08
CA ASP A 13 43.14 6.89 -31.17
C ASP A 13 41.99 6.09 -31.81
N SER A 14 42.33 4.96 -32.43
CA SER A 14 41.40 4.13 -33.21
C SER A 14 40.23 3.61 -32.38
N ILE A 15 40.47 3.26 -31.12
CA ILE A 15 39.45 2.76 -30.18
C ILE A 15 38.47 3.89 -29.83
N LEU A 16 38.99 5.08 -29.53
CA LEU A 16 38.14 6.23 -29.20
C LEU A 16 37.37 6.73 -30.43
N LEU A 17 37.98 6.66 -31.62
CA LEU A 17 37.33 7.00 -32.89
C LEU A 17 36.15 6.07 -33.19
N GLU A 18 36.31 4.76 -32.98
CA GLU A 18 35.25 3.77 -33.16
C GLU A 18 34.07 4.03 -32.22
N LEU A 19 34.36 4.39 -30.97
CA LEU A 19 33.34 4.72 -29.98
C LEU A 19 32.52 5.96 -30.38
N VAL A 20 33.19 7.04 -30.79
CA VAL A 20 32.56 8.32 -31.17
C VAL A 20 31.79 8.23 -32.49
N ARG A 21 31.99 7.17 -33.30
CA ARG A 21 31.16 6.89 -34.47
C ARG A 21 29.72 6.49 -34.13
N THR A 22 29.46 6.05 -32.90
CA THR A 22 28.08 5.81 -32.46
C THR A 22 27.36 7.16 -32.17
N PRO A 23 26.09 7.31 -32.55
CA PRO A 23 25.36 8.58 -32.36
C PRO A 23 25.32 9.08 -30.91
N PHE A 24 25.26 8.15 -29.96
CA PHE A 24 25.23 8.46 -28.52
C PHE A 24 26.54 9.12 -28.04
N TRP A 25 27.68 8.49 -28.33
CA TRP A 25 28.98 9.00 -27.89
C TRP A 25 29.35 10.30 -28.61
N LEU A 26 28.93 10.46 -29.86
CA LEU A 26 29.06 11.73 -30.58
C LEU A 26 28.32 12.87 -29.85
N SER A 27 27.10 12.61 -29.38
CA SER A 27 26.33 13.59 -28.58
C SER A 27 27.05 13.95 -27.29
N ILE A 28 27.62 12.96 -26.58
CA ILE A 28 28.40 13.19 -25.36
C ILE A 28 29.60 14.10 -25.64
N VAL A 29 30.37 13.82 -26.70
CA VAL A 29 31.54 14.61 -27.08
C VAL A 29 31.18 16.07 -27.38
N ILE A 30 30.12 16.29 -28.17
CA ILE A 30 29.66 17.63 -28.52
C ILE A 30 29.29 18.45 -27.28
N LEU A 31 28.63 17.80 -26.30
CA LEU A 31 28.24 18.46 -25.05
C LEU A 31 29.44 18.69 -24.12
N ALA A 32 30.37 17.74 -24.06
CA ALA A 32 31.54 17.79 -23.18
C ALA A 32 32.64 18.77 -23.67
N GLU A 33 32.66 19.11 -24.96
CA GLU A 33 33.65 20.00 -25.60
C GLU A 33 33.91 21.25 -24.76
N GLN A 34 32.87 21.92 -24.25
CA GLN A 34 33.03 23.18 -23.52
C GLN A 34 33.84 23.06 -22.21
N GLU A 35 33.92 21.87 -21.62
CA GLU A 35 34.58 21.61 -20.33
C GLU A 35 35.91 20.84 -20.48
N LEU A 36 36.36 20.58 -21.71
CA LEU A 36 37.57 19.84 -22.03
C LEU A 36 38.79 20.76 -22.17
N LYS A 37 39.84 20.50 -21.37
CA LYS A 37 41.14 21.16 -21.51
C LYS A 37 42.08 20.28 -22.36
N ILE A 38 42.45 20.75 -23.54
CA ILE A 38 43.22 19.99 -24.55
C ILE A 38 44.64 19.64 -24.07
N LEU A 39 45.29 20.53 -23.31
CA LEU A 39 46.67 20.34 -22.87
C LEU A 39 46.86 19.09 -22.00
N ASP A 40 45.88 18.79 -21.15
CA ASP A 40 45.93 17.64 -20.24
C ASP A 40 45.63 16.32 -20.96
N TRP A 41 44.99 16.37 -22.14
CA TRP A 41 44.46 15.20 -22.84
C TRP A 41 45.48 14.45 -23.71
N ARG A 42 46.46 15.17 -24.27
CA ARG A 42 47.44 14.58 -25.20
C ARG A 42 48.33 13.53 -24.55
N HIS A 43 48.60 13.68 -23.25
CA HIS A 43 49.53 12.83 -22.50
C HIS A 43 48.86 11.65 -21.77
N LEU A 44 47.53 11.53 -21.86
CA LEU A 44 46.78 10.48 -21.18
C LEU A 44 46.66 9.20 -22.03
N THR A 45 46.55 8.06 -21.36
CA THR A 45 46.18 6.77 -21.97
C THR A 45 44.74 6.80 -22.49
N THR A 46 44.38 5.88 -23.39
CA THR A 46 43.03 5.79 -23.97
C THR A 46 41.94 5.68 -22.90
N GLU A 47 42.15 4.88 -21.86
CA GLU A 47 41.20 4.74 -20.73
C GLU A 47 41.06 6.06 -19.92
N ALA A 48 42.19 6.73 -19.64
CA ALA A 48 42.17 7.99 -18.92
C ALA A 48 41.52 9.13 -19.74
N ARG A 49 41.67 9.12 -21.07
CA ARG A 49 40.96 10.04 -21.98
C ARG A 49 39.46 9.80 -21.95
N PHE A 50 39.03 8.54 -21.95
CA PHE A 50 37.62 8.17 -21.82
C PHE A 50 37.02 8.65 -20.50
N HIS A 51 37.68 8.41 -19.36
CA HIS A 51 37.23 8.94 -18.07
C HIS A 51 37.18 10.46 -18.03
N ALA A 52 38.18 11.13 -18.62
CA ALA A 52 38.19 12.58 -18.68
C ALA A 52 37.06 13.15 -19.55
N LEU A 53 36.65 12.45 -20.61
CA LEU A 53 35.50 12.79 -21.46
C LEU A 53 34.20 12.72 -20.65
N LEU A 54 33.98 11.59 -19.97
CA LEU A 54 32.80 11.39 -19.12
C LEU A 54 32.75 12.41 -17.98
N ASN A 55 33.88 12.70 -17.34
CA ASN A 55 33.95 13.70 -16.28
C ASN A 55 33.63 15.11 -16.79
N ALA A 56 34.10 15.47 -17.99
CA ALA A 56 33.74 16.74 -18.62
C ALA A 56 32.24 16.81 -18.96
N TYR A 57 31.68 15.72 -19.47
CA TYR A 57 30.25 15.60 -19.71
C TYR A 57 29.42 15.76 -18.43
N ILE A 58 29.78 15.06 -17.33
CA ILE A 58 29.10 15.16 -16.03
C ILE A 58 29.14 16.60 -15.51
N ARG A 59 30.29 17.26 -15.55
CA ARG A 59 30.41 18.68 -15.15
C ARG A 59 29.50 19.59 -15.97
N ARG A 60 29.40 19.36 -17.28
CA ARG A 60 28.49 20.13 -18.14
C ARG A 60 27.02 19.89 -17.77
N MET A 61 26.64 18.65 -17.47
CA MET A 61 25.27 18.31 -17.07
C MET A 61 24.87 18.89 -15.73
N LEU A 62 25.80 18.97 -14.76
CA LEU A 62 25.54 19.58 -13.45
C LEU A 62 25.37 21.10 -13.54
N LYS A 63 26.10 21.77 -14.43
CA LYS A 63 25.97 23.22 -14.68
C LYS A 63 24.79 23.61 -15.58
N ARG A 64 24.04 22.64 -16.11
CA ARG A 64 22.91 22.91 -17.00
C ARG A 64 21.81 23.63 -16.23
N GLU A 65 21.32 24.75 -16.77
CA GLU A 65 20.20 25.47 -16.16
C GLU A 65 18.94 24.58 -16.17
N LEU A 66 18.46 24.27 -14.97
CA LEU A 66 17.20 23.55 -14.77
C LEU A 66 16.08 24.59 -14.62
N PRO A 67 14.90 24.36 -15.23
CA PRO A 67 13.80 25.31 -15.10
C PRO A 67 13.41 25.45 -13.61
N ARG A 68 13.22 26.70 -13.17
CA ARG A 68 13.01 27.06 -11.75
C ARG A 68 11.81 26.36 -11.10
N ASN A 69 10.86 25.87 -11.89
CA ASN A 69 9.68 25.16 -11.41
C ASN A 69 9.96 23.74 -10.90
N ILE A 70 11.15 23.18 -11.16
CA ILE A 70 11.54 21.85 -10.68
C ILE A 70 11.80 21.87 -9.16
N TYR A 71 12.40 22.95 -8.65
CA TYR A 71 12.70 23.11 -7.22
C TYR A 71 11.81 24.20 -6.62
N LYS A 72 10.67 23.80 -6.05
CA LYS A 72 9.64 24.74 -5.59
C LYS A 72 9.97 25.50 -4.30
N GLN A 73 10.96 25.10 -3.50
CA GLN A 73 11.25 25.81 -2.24
C GLN A 73 12.55 25.45 -1.51
N THR A 74 13.29 24.43 -1.95
CA THR A 74 14.55 23.99 -1.33
C THR A 74 15.77 24.48 -2.10
N SER A 75 16.83 24.84 -1.37
CA SER A 75 18.15 25.13 -1.94
C SER A 75 18.57 24.03 -2.90
N LEU A 76 19.01 24.41 -4.10
CA LEU A 76 19.52 23.46 -5.10
C LEU A 76 20.59 22.56 -4.44
N PRO A 77 20.51 21.22 -4.58
CA PRO A 77 21.57 20.35 -4.09
C PRO A 77 22.89 20.71 -4.76
N THR A 78 23.99 20.65 -4.01
CA THR A 78 25.32 20.93 -4.59
C THR A 78 25.73 19.84 -5.57
N ASP A 79 26.59 20.16 -6.54
CA ASP A 79 27.16 19.21 -7.51
C ASP A 79 27.67 17.93 -6.84
N LYS A 80 28.39 18.07 -5.72
CA LYS A 80 28.92 16.94 -4.94
C LYS A 80 27.82 16.05 -4.37
N GLN A 81 26.74 16.65 -3.86
CA GLN A 81 25.59 15.91 -3.33
C GLN A 81 24.88 15.15 -4.44
N THR A 82 24.62 15.82 -5.57
CA THR A 82 24.00 15.21 -6.75
C THR A 82 24.77 14.00 -7.24
N ILE A 83 26.10 14.12 -7.38
CA ILE A 83 26.97 13.00 -7.76
C ILE A 83 26.87 11.87 -6.73
N SER A 84 26.96 12.18 -5.44
CA SER A 84 26.89 11.16 -4.38
C SER A 84 25.56 10.39 -4.42
N TYR A 85 24.44 11.08 -4.67
CA TYR A 85 23.13 10.44 -4.81
C TYR A 85 23.06 9.55 -6.04
N LEU A 86 23.54 10.02 -7.20
CA LEU A 86 23.55 9.24 -8.43
C LEU A 86 24.43 7.99 -8.32
N VAL A 87 25.58 8.07 -7.64
CA VAL A 87 26.45 6.91 -7.39
C VAL A 87 25.76 5.89 -6.50
N ARG A 88 25.11 6.33 -5.41
CA ARG A 88 24.34 5.42 -4.54
C ARG A 88 23.19 4.77 -5.28
N LEU A 89 22.48 5.55 -6.09
CA LEU A 89 21.40 5.04 -6.94
C LEU A 89 21.92 3.97 -7.90
N SER A 90 23.02 4.23 -8.62
CA SER A 90 23.57 3.26 -9.57
C SER A 90 24.07 1.99 -8.89
N GLN A 91 24.68 2.10 -7.70
CA GLN A 91 25.12 0.94 -6.92
C GLN A 91 23.93 0.08 -6.48
N GLN A 92 22.84 0.72 -6.03
CA GLN A 92 21.63 0.02 -5.65
C GLN A 92 20.99 -0.69 -6.85
N MET A 93 20.85 0.01 -7.98
CA MET A 93 20.30 -0.57 -9.22
C MET A 93 21.14 -1.74 -9.72
N GLN A 94 22.47 -1.63 -9.66
CA GLN A 94 23.37 -2.72 -10.01
C GLN A 94 23.21 -3.94 -9.08
N SER A 95 23.03 -3.71 -7.77
CA SER A 95 22.81 -4.79 -6.81
C SER A 95 21.49 -5.54 -7.03
N GLU A 96 20.47 -4.85 -7.53
CA GLU A 96 19.14 -5.42 -7.82
C GLU A 96 19.00 -5.88 -9.28
N SER A 97 20.05 -5.74 -10.11
CA SER A 97 20.05 -6.05 -11.55
C SER A 97 18.99 -5.30 -12.36
N GLU A 98 18.61 -4.11 -11.90
CA GLU A 98 17.62 -3.24 -12.55
C GLU A 98 18.32 -2.25 -13.49
N THR A 99 17.85 -2.17 -14.73
CA THR A 99 18.42 -1.25 -15.74
C THR A 99 17.60 0.03 -15.88
N GLU A 100 16.33 0.00 -15.47
CA GLU A 100 15.42 1.14 -15.53
C GLU A 100 15.02 1.60 -14.12
N PHE A 101 15.11 2.91 -13.88
CA PHE A 101 14.69 3.49 -12.61
C PHE A 101 13.21 3.84 -12.66
N LEU A 102 12.38 3.05 -11.97
CA LEU A 102 10.96 3.32 -11.75
C LEU A 102 10.73 3.68 -10.29
N ILE A 103 10.08 4.82 -10.04
CA ILE A 103 9.72 5.26 -8.67
C ILE A 103 8.87 4.20 -7.95
N GLU A 104 8.06 3.47 -8.70
CA GLU A 104 7.18 2.41 -8.19
C GLU A 104 7.93 1.13 -7.78
N ALA A 105 9.13 0.92 -8.34
CA ALA A 105 9.96 -0.23 -8.02
C ALA A 105 10.78 -0.02 -6.74
N ILE A 106 10.82 1.21 -6.21
CA ILE A 106 11.54 1.53 -4.97
C ILE A 106 10.97 0.72 -3.81
N GLN A 107 11.80 -0.17 -3.26
CA GLN A 107 11.42 -1.01 -2.13
C GLN A 107 11.84 -0.38 -0.80
N PRO A 108 11.14 -0.65 0.33
CA PRO A 108 11.56 -0.21 1.65
C PRO A 108 12.95 -0.70 2.07
N SER A 109 13.49 -1.73 1.40
CA SER A 109 14.88 -2.19 1.57
C SER A 109 15.91 -1.15 1.12
N TRP A 110 15.56 -0.20 0.27
CA TRP A 110 16.46 0.90 -0.12
C TRP A 110 16.78 1.83 1.06
N LEU A 111 15.94 1.80 2.12
CA LEU A 111 16.14 2.54 3.38
C LEU A 111 17.00 1.79 4.41
N THR A 112 17.63 0.66 4.06
CA THR A 112 18.35 -0.22 5.01
C THR A 112 19.46 0.51 5.79
N ASN A 113 20.05 1.57 5.22
CA ASN A 113 21.05 2.40 5.92
C ASN A 113 20.45 3.28 7.06
N ARG A 114 19.13 3.20 7.30
CA ARG A 114 18.41 3.91 8.36
C ARG A 114 17.46 2.95 9.09
N PRO A 115 17.95 2.10 10.01
CA PRO A 115 17.14 1.08 10.69
C PRO A 115 15.96 1.69 11.45
N PHE A 116 16.09 2.94 11.92
CA PHE A 116 15.01 3.68 12.57
C PHE A 116 13.80 3.90 11.64
N TRP A 117 14.00 4.42 10.43
CA TRP A 117 12.89 4.69 9.51
C TRP A 117 12.19 3.41 9.05
N TYR A 118 12.97 2.35 8.82
CA TYR A 118 12.43 1.03 8.51
C TYR A 118 11.62 0.44 9.68
N PHE A 119 12.09 0.62 10.91
CA PHE A 119 11.35 0.23 12.11
C PHE A 119 10.05 1.02 12.26
N ILE A 120 10.10 2.34 12.11
CA ILE A 120 8.91 3.21 12.16
C ILE A 120 7.89 2.79 11.09
N TYR A 121 8.33 2.54 9.85
CA TYR A 121 7.46 2.04 8.78
C TYR A 121 6.77 0.71 9.16
N LYS A 122 7.52 -0.23 9.75
CA LYS A 122 6.95 -1.52 10.20
C LYS A 122 5.93 -1.34 11.31
N VAL A 123 6.27 -0.56 12.34
CA VAL A 123 5.37 -0.32 13.49
C VAL A 123 4.13 0.42 13.04
N PHE A 124 4.28 1.44 12.21
CA PHE A 124 3.18 2.21 11.66
C PHE A 124 2.21 1.31 10.88
N ASN A 125 2.70 0.53 9.90
CA ASN A 125 1.83 -0.37 9.13
C ASN A 125 1.11 -1.41 10.00
N ARG A 126 1.81 -2.00 10.99
CA ARG A 126 1.20 -2.95 11.93
C ARG A 126 0.11 -2.31 12.79
N LEU A 127 0.37 -1.09 13.26
CA LEU A 127 -0.59 -0.33 14.04
C LEU A 127 -1.83 0.00 13.21
N LEU A 128 -1.65 0.39 11.94
CA LEU A 128 -2.76 0.66 11.04
C LEU A 128 -3.64 -0.56 10.81
N ILE A 129 -3.03 -1.72 10.55
CA ILE A 129 -3.76 -2.99 10.42
C ILE A 129 -4.51 -3.30 11.71
N GLY A 130 -3.88 -3.12 12.87
CA GLY A 130 -4.51 -3.34 14.17
C GLY A 130 -5.69 -2.42 14.44
N ILE A 131 -5.57 -1.13 14.14
CA ILE A 131 -6.67 -0.15 14.28
C ILE A 131 -7.82 -0.50 13.33
N ALA A 132 -7.53 -0.85 12.08
CA ALA A 132 -8.55 -1.24 11.11
C ALA A 132 -9.32 -2.48 11.58
N LEU A 133 -8.63 -3.51 12.06
CA LEU A 133 -9.24 -4.71 12.63
C LEU A 133 -10.08 -4.36 13.86
N ALA A 134 -9.51 -3.60 14.81
CA ALA A 134 -10.18 -3.20 16.03
C ALA A 134 -11.49 -2.44 15.76
N LEU A 135 -11.46 -1.43 14.89
CA LEU A 135 -12.65 -0.66 14.54
C LEU A 135 -13.70 -1.51 13.83
N SER A 136 -13.28 -2.36 12.89
CA SER A 136 -14.18 -3.22 12.13
C SER A 136 -14.94 -4.22 13.02
N SER A 137 -14.29 -4.75 14.08
CA SER A 137 -14.91 -5.69 15.00
C SER A 137 -15.64 -5.03 16.16
N ALA A 138 -15.15 -3.90 16.67
CA ALA A 138 -15.69 -3.28 17.88
C ALA A 138 -17.02 -2.57 17.64
N ILE A 139 -17.22 -1.94 16.47
CA ILE A 139 -18.44 -1.19 16.16
C ILE A 139 -19.69 -2.11 16.15
N PRO A 140 -19.70 -3.25 15.43
CA PRO A 140 -20.83 -4.16 15.46
C PRO A 140 -21.10 -4.72 16.87
N LEU A 141 -20.03 -5.10 17.59
CA LEU A 141 -20.14 -5.72 18.91
C LEU A 141 -20.59 -4.74 19.99
N TYR A 142 -20.21 -3.46 19.87
CA TYR A 142 -20.72 -2.40 20.75
C TYR A 142 -22.24 -2.28 20.64
N LEU A 143 -22.76 -2.28 19.39
CA LEU A 143 -24.18 -2.15 19.11
C LEU A 143 -24.99 -3.35 19.66
N THR A 144 -24.39 -4.55 19.72
CA THR A 144 -25.08 -5.78 20.12
C THR A 144 -24.88 -6.17 21.58
N PHE A 145 -23.68 -6.00 22.14
CA PHE A 145 -23.29 -6.51 23.47
C PHE A 145 -22.86 -5.42 24.46
N GLY A 146 -22.77 -4.16 24.03
CA GLY A 146 -22.40 -3.02 24.87
C GLY A 146 -20.88 -2.78 24.98
N THR A 147 -20.52 -1.82 25.82
CA THR A 147 -19.16 -1.23 25.91
C THR A 147 -18.07 -2.23 26.27
N LEU A 148 -18.34 -3.14 27.21
CA LEU A 148 -17.30 -4.04 27.73
C LEU A 148 -16.80 -5.02 26.65
N ALA A 149 -17.72 -5.63 25.91
CA ALA A 149 -17.41 -6.59 24.85
C ALA A 149 -16.71 -5.93 23.65
N SER A 150 -17.08 -4.70 23.30
CA SER A 150 -16.44 -3.95 22.23
C SER A 150 -15.00 -3.55 22.56
N ILE A 151 -14.71 -3.21 23.82
CA ILE A 151 -13.35 -2.84 24.23
C ILE A 151 -12.44 -4.07 24.19
N ILE A 152 -12.89 -5.21 24.70
CA ILE A 152 -12.11 -6.46 24.69
C ILE A 152 -11.77 -6.87 23.26
N THR A 153 -12.74 -6.82 22.34
CA THR A 153 -12.51 -7.17 20.94
C THR A 153 -11.68 -6.15 20.18
N ALA A 154 -11.80 -4.86 20.47
CA ALA A 154 -10.89 -3.84 19.95
C ALA A 154 -9.43 -4.12 20.35
N LEU A 155 -9.19 -4.47 21.62
CA LEU A 155 -7.86 -4.83 22.12
C LEU A 155 -7.31 -6.08 21.44
N ILE A 156 -8.15 -7.11 21.23
CA ILE A 156 -7.76 -8.31 20.49
C ILE A 156 -7.39 -7.97 19.05
N GLY A 157 -8.19 -7.15 18.36
CA GLY A 157 -7.90 -6.70 17.00
C GLY A 157 -6.57 -5.93 16.89
N LEU A 158 -6.29 -5.07 17.86
CA LEU A 158 -5.02 -4.34 17.96
C LEU A 158 -3.83 -5.30 18.17
N CYS A 159 -3.95 -6.25 19.11
CA CYS A 159 -2.92 -7.26 19.37
C CYS A 159 -2.64 -8.14 18.15
N LEU A 160 -3.70 -8.58 17.46
CA LEU A 160 -3.58 -9.37 16.24
C LEU A 160 -2.89 -8.58 15.13
N GLY A 161 -3.25 -7.30 14.94
CA GLY A 161 -2.60 -6.42 13.97
C GLY A 161 -1.11 -6.26 14.21
N ILE A 162 -0.69 -6.08 15.47
CA ILE A 162 0.72 -5.98 15.86
C ILE A 162 1.46 -7.31 15.63
N ALA A 163 0.79 -8.44 15.86
CA ALA A 163 1.34 -9.78 15.67
C ALA A 163 1.46 -10.20 14.19
N THR A 164 0.79 -9.48 13.26
CA THR A 164 0.85 -9.84 11.84
C THR A 164 2.28 -9.72 11.26
N LYS A 165 2.70 -10.78 10.57
CA LYS A 165 3.91 -10.76 9.75
C LYS A 165 3.58 -10.12 8.40
N SER A 166 3.85 -8.81 8.27
CA SER A 166 3.80 -8.14 6.97
C SER A 166 5.00 -8.57 6.12
N ASN A 167 4.73 -9.08 4.91
CA ASN A 167 5.74 -9.07 3.85
C ASN A 167 6.03 -7.60 3.51
N THR A 168 7.29 -7.21 3.55
CA THR A 168 7.71 -5.80 3.35
C THR A 168 8.00 -5.45 1.90
N LYS A 169 7.87 -6.41 0.98
CA LYS A 169 8.01 -6.15 -0.45
C LYS A 169 6.72 -5.53 -0.95
N ILE A 170 6.81 -4.31 -1.46
CA ILE A 170 5.69 -3.60 -2.07
C ILE A 170 5.53 -4.15 -3.48
N LYS A 171 4.36 -4.73 -3.76
CA LYS A 171 3.96 -5.12 -5.12
C LYS A 171 2.83 -4.22 -5.56
N THR A 172 2.90 -3.75 -6.80
CA THR A 172 1.79 -3.04 -7.45
C THR A 172 0.75 -4.05 -7.92
N VAL A 173 -0.52 -3.80 -7.60
CA VAL A 173 -1.64 -4.64 -8.07
C VAL A 173 -2.27 -3.91 -9.26
N GLU A 174 -1.65 -4.08 -10.42
CA GLU A 174 -2.02 -3.34 -11.63
C GLU A 174 -3.24 -3.97 -12.32
N THR A 175 -3.33 -5.30 -12.32
CA THR A 175 -4.40 -6.07 -12.94
C THR A 175 -5.11 -6.98 -11.94
N LEU A 176 -6.44 -6.88 -11.92
CA LEU A 176 -7.31 -7.76 -11.14
C LEU A 176 -7.73 -8.94 -12.03
N LYS A 177 -7.13 -10.12 -11.83
CA LYS A 177 -7.63 -11.35 -12.47
C LYS A 177 -8.67 -11.99 -11.58
N TRP A 178 -9.77 -12.42 -12.18
CA TRP A 178 -10.88 -13.04 -11.44
C TRP A 178 -10.85 -14.57 -11.58
N SER A 179 -10.91 -15.28 -10.46
CA SER A 179 -11.00 -16.73 -10.37
C SER A 179 -12.28 -17.13 -9.64
N TRP A 180 -13.25 -17.67 -10.38
CA TRP A 180 -14.48 -18.23 -9.82
C TRP A 180 -14.22 -19.41 -8.88
N ARG A 181 -13.19 -20.21 -9.14
CA ARG A 181 -12.81 -21.36 -8.29
C ARG A 181 -12.32 -20.90 -6.92
N SER A 182 -11.46 -19.88 -6.90
CA SER A 182 -10.93 -19.32 -5.66
C SER A 182 -12.00 -18.54 -4.91
N PHE A 183 -12.87 -17.82 -5.63
CA PHE A 183 -14.06 -17.20 -5.07
C PHE A 183 -14.95 -18.22 -4.36
N GLY A 184 -15.31 -19.32 -5.03
CA GLY A 184 -16.17 -20.35 -4.45
C GLY A 184 -15.58 -20.98 -3.18
N LYS A 185 -14.25 -21.17 -3.14
CA LYS A 185 -13.56 -21.65 -1.94
C LYS A 185 -13.69 -20.66 -0.78
N GLY A 186 -13.37 -19.38 -1.03
CA GLY A 186 -13.50 -18.31 -0.02
C GLY A 186 -14.94 -18.11 0.44
N PHE A 187 -15.91 -18.19 -0.48
CA PHE A 187 -17.32 -18.10 -0.17
C PHE A 187 -17.77 -19.20 0.79
N ARG A 188 -17.36 -20.44 0.53
CA ARG A 188 -17.66 -21.58 1.42
C ARG A 188 -17.04 -21.41 2.80
N GLU A 189 -15.79 -20.97 2.87
CA GLU A 189 -15.08 -20.74 4.15
C GLU A 189 -15.75 -19.63 4.96
N GLY A 190 -16.15 -18.53 4.31
CA GLY A 190 -16.89 -17.46 4.97
C GLY A 190 -18.29 -17.88 5.42
N MET A 191 -19.01 -18.66 4.61
CA MET A 191 -20.34 -19.15 4.98
C MET A 191 -20.28 -20.07 6.22
N LEU A 192 -19.29 -20.96 6.29
CA LEU A 192 -19.07 -21.82 7.45
C LEU A 192 -18.72 -21.01 8.71
N SER A 193 -17.88 -19.98 8.59
CA SER A 193 -17.51 -19.14 9.74
C SER A 193 -18.68 -18.32 10.27
N GLY A 194 -19.55 -17.80 9.40
CA GLY A 194 -20.75 -17.06 9.81
C GLY A 194 -21.80 -17.95 10.49
N LEU A 195 -21.98 -19.19 10.02
CA LEU A 195 -22.85 -20.16 10.68
C LEU A 195 -22.32 -20.57 12.06
N ALA A 196 -21.02 -20.85 12.17
CA ALA A 196 -20.38 -21.16 13.45
C ALA A 196 -20.49 -20.00 14.45
N PHE A 197 -20.36 -18.76 13.96
CA PHE A 197 -20.54 -17.56 14.78
C PHE A 197 -21.98 -17.42 15.31
N ALA A 198 -22.99 -17.69 14.48
CA ALA A 198 -24.39 -17.65 14.93
C ALA A 198 -24.71 -18.74 15.96
N GLU A 199 -24.16 -19.93 15.80
CA GLU A 199 -24.30 -21.00 16.79
C GLU A 199 -23.66 -20.59 18.12
N TYR A 200 -22.47 -19.99 18.09
CA TYR A 200 -21.81 -19.43 19.27
C TYR A 200 -22.67 -18.36 19.98
N LEU A 201 -23.29 -17.46 19.22
CA LEU A 201 -24.19 -16.44 19.78
C LEU A 201 -25.45 -17.05 20.44
N ALA A 202 -26.01 -18.10 19.85
CA ALA A 202 -27.15 -18.82 20.41
C ALA A 202 -26.81 -19.46 21.78
N GLN A 203 -25.57 -19.95 21.94
CA GLN A 203 -25.09 -20.54 23.19
C GLN A 203 -24.91 -19.49 24.31
N ILE A 204 -24.32 -18.33 24.02
CA ILE A 204 -24.15 -17.23 25.01
C ILE A 204 -25.49 -16.74 25.56
N ARG A 205 -26.50 -16.59 24.70
CA ARG A 205 -27.83 -16.12 25.12
C ARG A 205 -28.53 -17.15 26.01
N SER A 206 -28.40 -18.43 25.66
CA SER A 206 -28.93 -19.55 26.44
C SER A 206 -28.36 -19.58 27.85
N PHE A 207 -27.07 -19.27 28.01
CA PHE A 207 -26.41 -19.16 29.31
C PHE A 207 -26.92 -17.96 30.15
N ASN A 208 -27.06 -16.78 29.54
CA ASN A 208 -27.56 -15.58 30.22
C ASN A 208 -29.01 -15.72 30.71
N CYS A 209 -29.87 -16.39 29.94
CA CYS A 209 -31.26 -16.65 30.36
C CYS A 209 -31.34 -17.64 31.53
N TYR A 210 -30.38 -18.57 31.61
CA TYR A 210 -30.29 -19.56 32.69
C TYR A 210 -29.86 -18.92 34.03
N SER A 211 -29.03 -17.87 33.97
CA SER A 211 -28.53 -17.14 35.14
C SER A 211 -29.55 -16.17 35.75
N SER A 212 -30.52 -15.67 35.00
CA SER A 212 -31.43 -14.59 35.44
C SER A 212 -32.74 -15.07 36.07
N ASN A 213 -33.12 -16.34 35.91
CA ASN A 213 -34.41 -16.86 36.37
C ASN A 213 -34.23 -18.00 37.38
N SER A 214 -33.85 -17.65 38.60
CA SER A 214 -33.96 -18.51 39.77
C SER A 214 -35.44 -18.61 40.20
N GLY A 215 -36.12 -19.72 39.87
CA GLY A 215 -37.17 -20.22 40.77
C GLY A 215 -38.49 -20.78 40.23
N ARG A 216 -38.82 -20.79 38.93
CA ARG A 216 -40.12 -21.35 38.49
C ARG A 216 -39.99 -22.41 37.39
N VAL A 217 -40.09 -23.68 37.81
CA VAL A 217 -40.02 -24.89 36.96
C VAL A 217 -41.13 -24.94 35.90
N GLY A 218 -42.29 -24.30 36.13
CA GLY A 218 -43.39 -24.25 35.16
C GLY A 218 -43.14 -23.39 33.92
N TYR A 219 -42.38 -22.29 34.05
CA TYR A 219 -42.00 -21.45 32.90
C TYR A 219 -40.94 -22.11 32.01
N ARG A 220 -40.18 -23.09 32.53
CA ARG A 220 -39.12 -23.76 31.76
C ARG A 220 -39.68 -24.55 30.57
N ILE A 221 -40.79 -25.26 30.71
CA ILE A 221 -41.30 -26.15 29.64
C ILE A 221 -42.06 -25.36 28.56
N GLN A 222 -42.79 -24.32 28.93
CA GLN A 222 -43.53 -23.48 27.98
C GLN A 222 -42.62 -22.55 27.15
N TYR A 223 -41.52 -22.07 27.74
CA TYR A 223 -40.48 -21.28 27.04
C TYR A 223 -39.61 -22.16 26.11
N LEU A 224 -39.41 -23.43 26.48
CA LEU A 224 -38.69 -24.43 25.67
C LEU A 224 -39.45 -24.83 24.39
N LEU A 225 -40.79 -24.82 24.40
CA LEU A 225 -41.63 -25.30 23.29
C LEU A 225 -42.07 -24.19 22.31
N ASN A 226 -42.28 -22.93 22.75
CA ASN A 226 -42.74 -21.85 21.86
C ASN A 226 -41.65 -20.82 21.48
N GLU A 227 -40.67 -20.51 22.33
CA GLU A 227 -39.67 -19.47 22.02
C GLU A 227 -38.39 -20.02 21.37
N LYS A 228 -38.00 -21.27 21.64
CA LYS A 228 -36.81 -21.88 21.02
C LYS A 228 -36.91 -21.99 19.50
N GLY A 229 -38.11 -22.19 18.97
CA GLY A 229 -38.35 -22.24 17.52
C GLY A 229 -38.13 -20.87 16.88
N VAL A 230 -38.79 -19.83 17.40
CA VAL A 230 -38.69 -18.46 16.87
C VAL A 230 -37.28 -17.89 17.03
N LEU A 231 -36.66 -18.06 18.21
CA LEU A 231 -35.27 -17.62 18.44
C LEU A 231 -34.27 -18.40 17.61
N GLY A 232 -34.44 -19.72 17.47
CA GLY A 232 -33.59 -20.55 16.61
C GLY A 232 -33.65 -20.10 15.15
N ILE A 233 -34.84 -19.75 14.67
CA ILE A 233 -35.03 -19.17 13.33
C ILE A 233 -34.33 -17.81 13.22
N ILE A 234 -34.45 -16.92 14.22
CA ILE A 234 -33.77 -15.62 14.23
C ILE A 234 -32.23 -15.79 14.18
N PHE A 235 -31.67 -16.70 14.97
CA PHE A 235 -30.23 -16.97 14.96
C PHE A 235 -29.76 -17.64 13.66
N LEU A 236 -30.59 -18.51 13.06
CA LEU A 236 -30.30 -19.11 11.75
C LEU A 236 -30.34 -18.06 10.63
N ILE A 237 -31.30 -17.13 10.67
CA ILE A 237 -31.37 -15.99 9.75
C ILE A 237 -30.13 -15.10 9.94
N LEU A 238 -29.74 -14.80 11.17
CA LEU A 238 -28.52 -14.06 11.48
C LEU A 238 -27.26 -14.80 10.98
N GLY A 239 -27.18 -16.12 11.15
CA GLY A 239 -26.04 -16.92 10.69
C GLY A 239 -25.93 -17.02 9.17
N LEU A 240 -27.06 -17.16 8.47
CA LEU A 240 -27.09 -17.07 7.01
C LEU A 240 -26.72 -15.67 6.53
N PHE A 241 -27.17 -14.64 7.24
CA PHE A 241 -26.85 -13.25 6.92
C PHE A 241 -25.36 -12.95 7.10
N PHE A 242 -24.78 -13.24 8.28
CA PHE A 242 -23.36 -13.08 8.52
C PHE A 242 -22.52 -14.00 7.61
N GLY A 243 -22.95 -15.24 7.39
CA GLY A 243 -22.26 -16.21 6.54
C GLY A 243 -22.25 -15.83 5.06
N THR A 244 -23.33 -15.26 4.54
CA THR A 244 -23.34 -14.74 3.17
C THR A 244 -22.46 -13.49 3.04
N GLY A 245 -22.46 -12.61 4.05
CA GLY A 245 -21.56 -11.45 4.10
C GLY A 245 -20.08 -11.80 4.14
N SER A 246 -19.68 -12.62 5.12
CA SER A 246 -18.31 -13.11 5.25
C SER A 246 -17.93 -13.99 4.06
N GLY A 247 -18.86 -14.78 3.52
CA GLY A 247 -18.69 -15.58 2.32
C GLY A 247 -18.35 -14.72 1.11
N ILE A 248 -19.18 -13.72 0.79
CA ILE A 248 -18.91 -12.80 -0.33
C ILE A 248 -17.56 -12.12 -0.14
N TRP A 249 -17.22 -11.72 1.09
CA TRP A 249 -15.94 -11.08 1.38
C TRP A 249 -14.73 -11.99 1.18
N CYS A 250 -14.71 -13.15 1.85
CA CYS A 250 -13.64 -14.14 1.71
C CYS A 250 -13.55 -14.65 0.26
N GLY A 251 -14.69 -14.78 -0.42
CA GLY A 251 -14.77 -15.08 -1.84
C GLY A 251 -14.10 -14.01 -2.69
N LEU A 252 -14.42 -12.73 -2.50
CA LEU A 252 -13.81 -11.62 -3.24
C LEU A 252 -12.28 -11.57 -3.00
N MET A 253 -11.84 -11.70 -1.76
CA MET A 253 -10.41 -11.70 -1.40
C MET A 253 -9.65 -12.85 -2.07
N ASN A 254 -10.23 -14.05 -2.11
CA ASN A 254 -9.59 -15.21 -2.71
C ASN A 254 -9.78 -15.25 -4.24
N GLY A 255 -10.87 -14.70 -4.75
CA GLY A 255 -11.26 -14.65 -6.15
C GLY A 255 -10.41 -13.69 -6.97
N ILE A 256 -9.91 -12.62 -6.35
CA ILE A 256 -8.94 -11.72 -6.95
C ILE A 256 -7.56 -12.38 -6.89
N VAL A 257 -7.11 -12.88 -8.03
CA VAL A 257 -5.77 -13.45 -8.19
C VAL A 257 -4.82 -12.31 -8.54
N GLU A 258 -3.80 -12.10 -7.69
CA GLU A 258 -2.67 -11.21 -7.97
C GLU A 258 -2.07 -11.61 -9.32
N SER A 259 -2.07 -10.70 -10.28
CA SER A 259 -1.46 -10.95 -11.58
C SER A 259 -0.22 -10.10 -11.77
N SER A 260 0.74 -10.66 -12.51
CA SER A 260 2.05 -10.08 -12.79
C SER A 260 1.94 -8.68 -13.38
N ASP A 261 2.96 -7.86 -13.12
CA ASP A 261 3.10 -6.50 -13.63
C ASP A 261 2.85 -6.42 -15.14
N ILE A 262 2.32 -5.29 -15.61
CA ILE A 262 2.19 -5.04 -17.05
C ILE A 262 3.61 -4.98 -17.63
N GLU A 263 3.91 -5.81 -18.63
CA GLU A 263 5.26 -5.96 -19.21
C GLU A 263 5.80 -4.64 -19.82
N GLU A 264 4.91 -3.73 -20.24
CA GLU A 264 5.28 -2.38 -20.69
C GLU A 264 4.58 -1.28 -19.89
N LYS A 265 5.38 -0.49 -19.17
CA LYS A 265 4.93 0.72 -18.47
C LYS A 265 5.13 1.94 -19.38
N LEU A 266 4.04 2.46 -19.91
CA LEU A 266 4.06 3.57 -20.88
C LEU A 266 4.12 4.96 -20.20
N VAL A 267 3.74 5.04 -18.93
CA VAL A 267 3.60 6.32 -18.20
C VAL A 267 4.24 6.21 -16.81
N PRO A 268 4.98 7.23 -16.34
CA PRO A 268 5.45 7.29 -14.97
C PRO A 268 4.30 7.16 -13.96
N ASN A 269 4.51 6.35 -12.93
CA ASN A 269 3.56 6.12 -11.84
C ASN A 269 2.25 5.42 -12.26
N GLN A 270 2.25 4.67 -13.37
CA GLN A 270 1.08 3.93 -13.87
C GLN A 270 0.60 2.85 -12.88
N GLY A 271 1.50 2.04 -12.33
CA GLY A 271 1.17 0.95 -11.40
C GLY A 271 0.59 1.45 -10.08
N ILE A 272 1.15 2.54 -9.52
CA ILE A 272 0.65 3.19 -8.31
C ILE A 272 -0.78 3.71 -8.54
N ARG A 273 -1.03 4.40 -9.65
CA ARG A 273 -2.37 4.93 -9.99
C ARG A 273 -3.40 3.82 -10.16
N ARG A 274 -3.03 2.71 -10.82
CA ARG A 274 -3.91 1.56 -11.01
C ARG A 274 -4.19 0.85 -9.68
N THR A 275 -3.15 0.59 -8.89
CA THR A 275 -3.27 0.00 -7.55
C THR A 275 -4.20 0.83 -6.66
N ALA A 276 -4.01 2.15 -6.66
CA ALA A 276 -4.87 3.12 -5.99
C ALA A 276 -6.35 2.99 -6.38
N THR A 277 -6.62 2.95 -7.69
CA THR A 277 -7.98 2.86 -8.22
C THR A 277 -8.63 1.51 -7.89
N ASN A 278 -7.86 0.42 -7.97
CA ASN A 278 -8.31 -0.93 -7.63
C ASN A 278 -8.63 -1.04 -6.13
N LEU A 279 -7.78 -0.49 -5.27
CA LEU A 279 -7.99 -0.45 -3.83
C LEU A 279 -9.24 0.35 -3.46
N PHE A 280 -9.44 1.51 -4.09
CA PHE A 280 -10.64 2.33 -3.89
C PHE A 280 -11.92 1.56 -4.25
N THR A 281 -11.92 0.85 -5.38
CA THR A 281 -13.05 0.03 -5.82
C THR A 281 -13.33 -1.08 -4.81
N PHE A 282 -12.28 -1.77 -4.37
CA PHE A 282 -12.37 -2.87 -3.41
C PHE A 282 -12.92 -2.41 -2.04
N MET A 283 -12.39 -1.30 -1.50
CA MET A 283 -12.83 -0.74 -0.22
C MET A 283 -14.25 -0.16 -0.28
N SER A 284 -14.68 0.34 -1.43
CA SER A 284 -16.06 0.79 -1.64
C SER A 284 -17.05 -0.37 -1.61
N ILE A 285 -16.71 -1.50 -2.26
CA ILE A 285 -17.53 -2.73 -2.22
C ILE A 285 -17.61 -3.26 -0.78
N TRP A 286 -16.49 -3.27 -0.06
CA TRP A 286 -16.45 -3.68 1.35
C TRP A 286 -17.32 -2.77 2.24
N GLY A 287 -17.13 -1.46 2.11
CA GLY A 287 -17.90 -0.48 2.88
C GLY A 287 -19.40 -0.62 2.66
N ALA A 288 -19.82 -0.79 1.40
CA ALA A 288 -21.23 -1.01 1.07
C ALA A 288 -21.78 -2.30 1.68
N THR A 289 -21.00 -3.41 1.64
CA THR A 289 -21.42 -4.67 2.27
C THR A 289 -21.55 -4.49 3.78
N VAL A 290 -20.51 -4.01 4.48
CA VAL A 290 -20.54 -3.77 5.93
C VAL A 290 -21.66 -2.80 6.34
N GLY A 291 -21.88 -1.75 5.55
CA GLY A 291 -22.96 -0.79 5.79
C GLY A 291 -24.35 -1.42 5.73
N LEU A 292 -24.57 -2.29 4.73
CA LEU A 292 -25.81 -3.06 4.61
C LEU A 292 -26.00 -3.96 5.85
N PHE A 293 -24.94 -4.61 6.33
CA PHE A 293 -24.96 -5.41 7.56
C PHE A 293 -25.35 -4.57 8.78
N LEU A 294 -24.69 -3.42 8.98
CA LEU A 294 -24.96 -2.53 10.12
C LEU A 294 -26.38 -1.94 10.09
N GLY A 295 -26.90 -1.61 8.91
CA GLY A 295 -28.25 -1.08 8.74
C GLY A 295 -29.37 -2.07 9.08
N LEU A 296 -29.11 -3.38 9.01
CA LEU A 296 -30.09 -4.41 9.37
C LEU A 296 -30.12 -4.76 10.86
N ILE A 297 -29.08 -4.41 11.63
CA ILE A 297 -29.01 -4.71 13.07
C ILE A 297 -30.17 -4.08 13.87
N PRO A 298 -30.54 -2.80 13.70
CA PRO A 298 -31.64 -2.18 14.45
C PRO A 298 -33.01 -2.80 14.14
N VAL A 299 -33.23 -3.17 12.87
CA VAL A 299 -34.46 -3.84 12.41
C VAL A 299 -34.64 -5.17 13.14
N LEU A 300 -33.57 -5.97 13.22
CA LEU A 300 -33.57 -7.25 13.91
C LEU A 300 -33.74 -7.10 15.43
N ARG A 301 -33.24 -6.00 16.00
CA ARG A 301 -33.34 -5.73 17.44
C ARG A 301 -34.74 -5.29 17.86
N LEU A 302 -35.38 -4.44 17.07
CA LEU A 302 -36.68 -3.84 17.39
C LEU A 302 -37.86 -4.70 16.94
N HIS A 303 -37.62 -5.81 16.22
CA HIS A 303 -38.65 -6.70 15.67
C HIS A 303 -39.75 -5.94 14.90
N SER A 304 -39.39 -4.81 14.30
CA SER A 304 -40.30 -3.94 13.56
C SER A 304 -39.80 -3.75 12.13
N LEU A 305 -40.71 -3.91 11.18
CA LEU A 305 -40.45 -3.64 9.77
C LEU A 305 -40.53 -2.14 9.45
N ASP A 306 -41.12 -1.34 10.35
CA ASP A 306 -41.23 0.11 10.26
C ASP A 306 -39.88 0.76 10.55
N GLY A 307 -38.99 0.69 9.57
CA GLY A 307 -37.61 1.17 9.73
C GLY A 307 -36.59 0.47 8.84
N VAL A 308 -36.97 -0.59 8.13
CA VAL A 308 -36.05 -1.34 7.25
C VAL A 308 -35.38 -0.43 6.23
N ILE A 309 -36.19 0.33 5.48
CA ILE A 309 -35.72 1.23 4.43
C ILE A 309 -34.82 2.33 4.99
N PRO A 310 -35.24 3.14 6.00
CA PRO A 310 -34.38 4.20 6.52
C PRO A 310 -33.12 3.67 7.19
N ASN A 311 -33.18 2.53 7.90
CA ASN A 311 -31.99 1.94 8.53
C ASN A 311 -30.99 1.37 7.50
N LEU A 312 -31.47 0.77 6.40
CA LEU A 312 -30.62 0.35 5.29
C LEU A 312 -29.95 1.55 4.60
N ILE A 313 -30.69 2.64 4.37
CA ILE A 313 -30.14 3.87 3.78
C ILE A 313 -29.04 4.43 4.68
N VAL A 314 -29.29 4.55 5.98
CA VAL A 314 -28.30 5.03 6.96
C VAL A 314 -27.09 4.08 7.02
N GLY A 315 -27.33 2.78 7.10
CA GLY A 315 -26.29 1.75 7.14
C GLY A 315 -25.38 1.78 5.91
N ILE A 316 -25.96 1.75 4.71
CA ILE A 316 -25.20 1.81 3.46
C ILE A 316 -24.45 3.15 3.33
N SER A 317 -25.09 4.27 3.67
CA SER A 317 -24.44 5.59 3.62
C SER A 317 -23.24 5.65 4.57
N PHE A 318 -23.40 5.15 5.79
CA PHE A 318 -22.33 5.08 6.79
C PHE A 318 -21.22 4.10 6.39
N GLY A 319 -21.58 2.91 5.91
CA GLY A 319 -20.61 1.92 5.44
C GLY A 319 -19.84 2.38 4.21
N MET A 320 -20.49 3.04 3.25
CA MET A 320 -19.81 3.69 2.14
C MET A 320 -18.89 4.81 2.61
N ALA A 321 -19.32 5.66 3.55
CA ALA A 321 -18.45 6.70 4.11
C ALA A 321 -17.19 6.12 4.77
N ILE A 322 -17.32 5.00 5.50
CA ILE A 322 -16.18 4.28 6.08
C ILE A 322 -15.31 3.64 4.99
N GLY A 323 -15.90 2.92 4.04
CA GLY A 323 -15.17 2.25 2.95
C GLY A 323 -14.41 3.25 2.07
N LEU A 324 -15.06 4.36 1.72
CA LEU A 324 -14.44 5.48 1.00
C LEU A 324 -13.37 6.16 1.85
N GLY A 325 -13.63 6.38 3.14
CA GLY A 325 -12.67 6.97 4.07
C GLY A 325 -11.40 6.12 4.19
N LEU A 326 -11.54 4.81 4.40
CA LEU A 326 -10.41 3.88 4.47
C LEU A 326 -9.70 3.72 3.13
N GLY A 327 -10.43 3.70 2.02
CA GLY A 327 -9.85 3.74 0.68
C GLY A 327 -9.03 5.00 0.44
N LEU A 328 -9.57 6.18 0.78
CA LEU A 328 -8.90 7.48 0.68
C LEU A 328 -7.75 7.65 1.66
N TRP A 329 -7.76 6.95 2.80
CA TRP A 329 -6.72 7.05 3.81
C TRP A 329 -5.53 6.12 3.52
N THR A 330 -5.79 4.97 2.88
CA THR A 330 -4.75 4.02 2.42
C THR A 330 -4.02 4.49 1.16
N LEU A 331 -4.67 5.32 0.33
CA LEU A 331 -4.10 5.98 -0.85
C LEU A 331 -2.84 6.83 -0.57
N PRO A 332 -2.86 7.80 0.37
CA PRO A 332 -1.71 8.63 0.69
C PRO A 332 -0.64 7.90 1.50
N ILE A 333 -0.92 6.77 2.16
CA ILE A 333 0.13 5.99 2.84
C ILE A 333 1.11 5.40 1.82
N TYR A 334 0.60 4.99 0.64
CA TYR A 334 1.44 4.57 -0.48
C TYR A 334 2.18 5.74 -1.15
N SER A 335 1.53 6.89 -1.35
CA SER A 335 2.15 8.03 -2.07
C SER A 335 3.03 8.92 -1.20
N SER A 336 2.71 9.08 0.09
CA SER A 336 3.39 10.01 1.00
C SER A 336 4.64 9.41 1.62
N PHE A 337 4.77 8.09 1.67
CA PHE A 337 6.02 7.45 2.09
C PHE A 337 7.11 7.60 1.02
N VAL A 338 6.73 7.48 -0.26
CA VAL A 338 7.62 7.79 -1.39
C VAL A 338 8.02 9.27 -1.31
N ALA A 339 7.07 10.21 -1.13
CA ALA A 339 7.42 11.64 -1.03
C ALA A 339 8.21 12.02 0.25
N GLY A 340 7.89 11.40 1.39
CA GLY A 340 8.48 11.70 2.70
C GLY A 340 9.91 11.19 2.87
N ALA A 341 10.25 10.04 2.28
CA ALA A 341 11.61 9.52 2.26
C ALA A 341 12.57 10.50 1.56
N PHE A 342 12.17 11.06 0.41
CA PHE A 342 12.98 12.05 -0.34
C PHE A 342 13.06 13.42 0.36
N CYS A 343 12.02 13.86 1.07
CA CYS A 343 12.07 15.12 1.84
C CYS A 343 12.93 15.01 3.11
N SER A 344 12.98 13.85 3.76
CA SER A 344 13.79 13.66 4.98
C SER A 344 15.31 13.69 4.71
N ASP A 345 15.73 13.34 3.49
CA ASP A 345 17.12 13.48 3.04
C ASP A 345 17.56 14.95 2.90
N ALA A 346 16.64 15.88 2.64
CA ALA A 346 16.92 17.31 2.61
C ALA A 346 17.11 17.93 4.01
N ALA A 347 16.43 17.38 5.03
CA ALA A 347 16.53 17.86 6.41
C ALA A 347 17.71 17.23 7.18
N GLY A 348 18.02 15.95 6.93
CA GLY A 348 19.11 15.23 7.59
C GLY A 348 20.52 15.72 7.22
N ALA A 349 20.69 16.30 6.03
CA ALA A 349 21.96 16.90 5.60
C ALA A 349 22.27 18.24 6.30
N ARG A 350 21.30 18.84 7.00
CA ARG A 350 21.50 20.08 7.76
C ARG A 350 22.15 19.84 9.13
N ILE A 351 22.13 18.59 9.65
CA ILE A 351 22.63 18.26 10.98
C ILE A 351 24.06 17.67 10.94
N SER A 352 24.55 17.20 9.77
CA SER A 352 25.93 16.68 9.65
C SER A 352 26.97 17.71 9.18
N ASN A 353 26.59 18.98 8.99
CA ASN A 353 27.49 20.08 8.57
C ASN A 353 27.75 21.10 9.69
N THR A 354 27.34 20.79 10.93
CA THR A 354 27.79 21.49 12.14
C THR A 354 28.67 20.54 12.93
N ASN A 355 29.92 20.39 12.48
CA ASN A 355 31.14 20.21 13.27
C ASN A 355 32.34 20.07 12.33
#